data_AF-A0A6B2VGX0-F1
#
_entry.id   AF-A0A6B2VGX0-F1
#
_cell.length_a   1.000
_cell.length_b   1.000
_cell.length_c   1.000
_cell.angle_alpha   90.00
_cell.angle_beta   90.00
_cell.angle_gamma   90.00
#
_symmetry.space_group_name_H-M   'P 1'
#
loop_
_entity.id
_entity.type
_entity.pdbx_description
1 polymer ?
#
loop_
_entity_poly.entity_id
_entity_poly.type
_entity_poly.pdbx_seq_one_letter_code
_entity_poly.pdbx_strand_id
1 'polypeptide(L)'
;GRVAGALGGLEDVEVLQVHGRAPADVQEAVLAPGRRRRVVLATSVAESSLTVPGVRVVVDSGLAREPRVDHARGLSALATV
;
A
#
# COMPACT_ATOMS: atom_id res chain seq x y z
N GLY A 1 9.49 3.75 2.21
CA GLY A 1 9.49 4.31 0.83
C GLY A 1 9.44 5.84 0.88
N ARG A 2 9.57 6.55 -0.26
CA ARG A 2 9.62 8.03 -0.29
C ARG A 2 8.45 8.69 0.46
N VAL A 3 7.22 8.23 0.20
CA VAL A 3 6.01 8.75 0.87
C VAL A 3 6.04 8.49 2.38
N ALA A 4 6.39 7.27 2.80
CA ALA A 4 6.53 6.95 4.23
C ALA A 4 7.56 7.85 4.92
N GLY A 5 8.70 8.13 4.26
CA GLY A 5 9.71 9.05 4.78
C GLY A 5 9.20 10.49 4.92
N ALA A 6 8.42 10.97 3.95
CA ALA A 6 7.81 12.30 4.01
C ALA A 6 6.75 12.44 5.14
N LEU A 7 6.09 11.33 5.50
CA LEU A 7 5.09 11.30 6.57
C LEU A 7 5.69 11.04 7.96
N GLY A 8 6.94 10.61 8.06
CA GLY A 8 7.57 10.17 9.32
C GLY A 8 7.76 11.28 10.37
N GLY A 9 7.64 12.55 9.99
CA GLY A 9 7.72 13.70 10.91
C GLY A 9 6.37 14.17 11.44
N LEU A 10 5.26 13.52 11.10
CA LEU A 10 3.94 13.89 11.59
C LEU A 10 3.73 13.34 13.00
N GLU A 11 3.49 14.23 13.95
CA GLU A 11 3.07 13.85 15.30
C GLU A 11 1.63 13.32 15.29
N ASP A 12 1.31 12.41 16.22
CA ASP A 12 -0.02 11.81 16.40
C ASP A 12 -0.64 11.10 15.17
N VAL A 13 0.18 10.74 14.18
CA VAL A 13 -0.24 9.94 13.02
C VAL A 13 0.47 8.59 13.00
N GLU A 14 -0.31 7.52 12.98
CA GLU A 14 0.21 6.17 12.77
C GLU A 14 0.33 5.89 11.26
N VAL A 15 1.56 5.60 10.79
CA VAL A 15 1.81 5.28 9.38
C VAL A 15 2.13 3.80 9.25
N LEU A 16 1.28 3.06 8.54
CA LEU A 16 1.44 1.62 8.28
C LEU A 16 1.69 1.39 6.79
N GLN A 17 2.59 0.47 6.44
CA GLN A 17 2.88 0.11 5.06
C GLN A 17 2.46 -1.34 4.78
N VAL A 18 1.45 -1.55 3.93
CA VAL A 18 0.92 -2.88 3.62
C VAL A 18 1.10 -3.22 2.13
N HIS A 19 1.62 -4.41 1.87
CA HIS A 19 1.80 -4.97 0.54
C HIS A 19 1.83 -6.50 0.65
N GLY A 20 1.79 -7.24 -0.45
CA GLY A 20 1.70 -8.72 -0.45
C GLY A 20 2.89 -9.47 0.19
N ARG A 21 3.89 -8.77 0.73
CA ARG A 21 5.03 -9.33 1.49
C ARG A 21 5.25 -8.60 2.82
N ALA A 22 4.29 -7.80 3.26
CA ALA A 22 4.40 -7.12 4.54
C ALA A 22 4.43 -8.15 5.68
N PRO A 23 5.18 -7.90 6.76
CA PRO A 23 5.14 -8.72 7.97
C PRO A 23 3.70 -8.93 8.47
N ALA A 24 3.43 -10.11 9.05
CA ALA A 24 2.06 -10.49 9.46
C ALA A 24 1.49 -9.52 10.51
N ASP A 25 2.31 -9.09 11.47
CA ASP A 25 1.95 -8.08 12.47
C ASP A 25 1.52 -6.75 11.85
N VAL A 26 2.13 -6.31 10.75
CA VAL A 26 1.72 -5.11 10.01
C VAL A 26 0.37 -5.32 9.31
N GLN A 27 0.15 -6.50 8.71
CA GLN A 27 -1.12 -6.83 8.07
C GLN A 27 -2.26 -6.84 9.11
N GLU A 28 -2.04 -7.47 10.26
CA GLU A 28 -2.98 -7.47 11.39
C GLU A 28 -3.22 -6.07 11.95
N ALA A 29 -2.15 -5.27 12.13
CA ALA A 29 -2.27 -3.91 12.64
C ALA A 29 -3.14 -3.01 11.75
N VAL A 30 -3.08 -3.19 10.43
CA VAL A 30 -3.93 -2.47 9.48
C VAL A 30 -5.40 -2.84 9.63
N LEU A 31 -5.70 -4.10 9.95
CA LEU A 31 -7.07 -4.60 10.15
C LEU A 31 -7.65 -4.23 11.52
N ALA A 32 -6.80 -4.03 12.53
CA ALA A 32 -7.23 -3.64 13.86
C ALA A 32 -7.75 -2.18 13.88
N PRO A 33 -8.85 -1.87 14.58
CA PRO A 33 -9.32 -0.50 14.76
C PRO A 33 -8.25 0.39 15.40
N GLY A 34 -7.98 1.54 14.78
CA GLY A 34 -7.03 2.53 15.31
C GLY A 34 -7.65 3.43 16.38
N ARG A 35 -6.84 3.86 17.36
CA ARG A 35 -7.24 4.87 18.38
C ARG A 35 -6.83 6.29 18.02
N ARG A 36 -5.94 6.45 17.02
CA ARG A 36 -5.40 7.72 16.53
C ARG A 36 -5.61 7.84 15.03
N ARG A 37 -5.31 9.01 14.47
CA ARG A 37 -5.31 9.21 13.02
C ARG A 37 -4.30 8.27 12.37
N ARG A 38 -4.73 7.55 11.34
CA ARG A 38 -3.91 6.55 10.66
C ARG A 38 -3.79 6.87 9.17
N VAL A 39 -2.62 6.61 8.61
CA VAL A 39 -2.36 6.58 7.16
C VAL A 39 -1.85 5.19 6.81
N VAL A 40 -2.62 4.48 5.98
CA VAL A 40 -2.22 3.17 5.46
C VAL A 40 -1.70 3.37 4.03
N LEU A 41 -0.40 3.14 3.84
CA LEU A 41 0.23 3.13 2.53
C LEU A 41 0.14 1.72 1.96
N ALA A 42 -0.79 1.51 1.03
CA ALA A 42 -1.06 0.22 0.42
C ALA A 42 -0.60 0.16 -1.04
N THR A 43 -0.28 -1.05 -1.52
CA THR A 43 -0.31 -1.36 -2.96
C THR A 43 -1.75 -1.69 -3.38
N SER A 44 -1.95 -2.18 -4.61
CA SER A 44 -3.25 -2.69 -5.10
C SER A 44 -3.87 -3.82 -4.25
N VAL A 45 -3.19 -4.31 -3.21
CA VAL A 45 -3.78 -5.24 -2.22
C VAL A 45 -5.02 -4.64 -1.55
N ALA A 46 -5.08 -3.31 -1.41
CA ALA A 46 -6.23 -2.60 -0.85
C ALA A 46 -7.45 -2.54 -1.79
N GLU A 47 -7.27 -2.84 -3.08
CA GLU A 47 -8.36 -2.81 -4.06
C GLU A 47 -9.20 -4.09 -4.00
N SER A 48 -8.53 -5.25 -3.95
CA SER A 48 -9.18 -6.55 -4.14
C SER A 48 -9.19 -7.45 -2.92
N SER A 49 -8.30 -7.23 -1.95
CA SER A 49 -7.93 -8.28 -0.98
C SER A 49 -7.98 -7.84 0.48
N LEU A 50 -8.24 -6.58 0.76
CA LEU A 50 -8.19 -6.01 2.10
C LEU A 50 -9.29 -4.97 2.28
N THR A 51 -10.07 -5.09 3.35
CA THR A 51 -11.01 -4.04 3.79
C THR A 51 -10.52 -3.47 5.12
N VAL A 52 -10.05 -2.23 5.11
CA VAL A 52 -9.54 -1.55 6.31
C VAL A 52 -10.69 -0.84 7.03
N PRO A 53 -10.99 -1.19 8.30
CA PRO A 53 -12.06 -0.53 9.04
C PRO A 53 -11.80 0.98 9.23
N GLY A 54 -12.84 1.79 9.07
CA GLY A 54 -12.78 3.22 9.37
C GLY A 54 -12.07 4.08 8.32
N VAL A 55 -11.78 3.57 7.13
CA VAL A 55 -11.31 4.39 6.00
C VAL A 55 -12.38 5.40 5.62
N ARG A 56 -12.00 6.68 5.61
CA ARG A 56 -12.87 7.82 5.27
C ARG A 56 -12.42 8.57 4.03
N VAL A 57 -11.15 8.44 3.67
CA VAL A 57 -10.50 9.13 2.56
C VAL A 57 -9.55 8.16 1.89
N VAL A 58 -9.58 8.14 0.56
CA VAL A 58 -8.66 7.38 -0.28
C VAL A 58 -7.93 8.38 -1.17
N VAL A 59 -6.61 8.23 -1.27
CA VAL A 59 -5.78 8.94 -2.25
C VAL A 59 -5.18 7.90 -3.16
N ASP A 60 -5.58 7.93 -4.43
CA ASP A 60 -5.07 7.05 -5.46
C ASP A 60 -4.24 7.83 -6.47
N SER A 61 -3.06 7.30 -6.78
CA SER A 61 -2.17 7.86 -7.80
C SER A 61 -2.49 7.36 -9.21
N GLY A 62 -3.34 6.34 -9.34
CA GLY A 62 -3.64 5.65 -10.59
C GLY A 62 -2.50 4.77 -11.09
N LEU A 63 -1.42 4.59 -10.30
CA LEU A 63 -0.24 3.82 -10.69
C LEU A 63 -0.30 2.38 -10.19
N ALA A 64 0.02 1.43 -11.06
CA ALA A 64 0.06 0.01 -10.71
C ALA A 64 1.31 -0.69 -11.23
N ARG A 65 1.70 -1.80 -10.60
CA ARG A 65 2.75 -2.69 -11.10
C ARG A 65 2.11 -3.85 -11.86
N GLU A 66 2.15 -3.77 -13.18
CA GLU A 66 1.53 -4.77 -14.06
C GLU A 66 2.57 -5.63 -14.78
N PRO A 67 2.31 -6.95 -14.97
CA PRO A 67 3.10 -7.78 -15.87
C PRO A 67 3.00 -7.26 -17.30
N ARG A 68 4.15 -7.01 -17.93
CA ARG A 68 4.28 -6.69 -19.36
C ARG A 68 5.22 -7.71 -20.01
N VAL A 69 4.78 -8.24 -21.14
CA VAL A 69 5.57 -9.19 -21.94
C VAL A 69 6.32 -8.42 -23.02
N ASP A 70 7.65 -8.57 -23.05
CA ASP A 70 8.47 -8.17 -24.19
C ASP A 70 8.48 -9.33 -25.19
N HIS A 71 7.62 -9.25 -26.21
CA HIS A 71 7.47 -10.30 -27.21
C HIS A 71 8.73 -10.53 -28.05
N ALA A 72 9.59 -9.52 -28.21
CA ALA A 72 10.83 -9.65 -28.98
C ALA A 72 11.89 -10.46 -28.22
N ARG A 73 11.87 -10.36 -26.88
CA ARG A 73 12.81 -11.08 -26.00
C ARG A 73 12.24 -12.34 -25.37
N GLY A 74 10.92 -12.55 -25.46
CA GLY A 74 10.24 -13.67 -24.79
C GLY A 74 10.28 -13.58 -23.26
N LEU A 75 10.42 -12.36 -22.71
CA LEU A 75 10.60 -12.13 -21.27
C LEU A 75 9.45 -11.32 -20.70
N SER A 76 9.05 -11.64 -19.46
CA SER A 76 8.06 -10.87 -18.70
C SER A 76 8.76 -10.01 -17.66
N ALA A 77 8.32 -8.76 -17.52
CA ALA A 77 8.79 -7.84 -16.50
C ALA A 77 7.61 -7.10 -15.86
N LEU A 78 7.81 -6.55 -14.67
CA LEU A 78 6.84 -5.65 -14.05
C LEU A 78 7.11 -4.22 -14.50
N ALA A 79 6.13 -3.62 -15.17
CA ALA A 79 6.13 -2.21 -15.51
C ALA A 79 5.25 -1.42 -14.53
N THR A 80 5.58 -0.15 -14.32
CA THR A 80 4.65 0.78 -13.69
C THR A 80 3.82 1.42 -14.80
N VAL A 81 2.50 1.36 -14.66
CA VAL A 81 1.52 1.92 -15.60
C VAL A 81 0.79 3.08 -14.97
#